data_AF-A0A2J6WV66-F1
#
_entry.id   AF-A0A2J6WV66-F1
#
_cell.length_a   1.000
_cell.length_b   1.000
_cell.length_c   1.000
_cell.angle_alpha   90.00
_cell.angle_beta   90.00
_cell.angle_gamma   90.00
#
_symmetry.space_group_name_H-M   'P 1'
#
loop_
_entity.id
_entity.type
_entity.pdbx_description
1 polymer ?
#
loop_
_entity_poly.entity_id
_entity_poly.type
_entity_poly.pdbx_seq_one_letter_code
_entity_poly.pdbx_strand_id
1 'polypeptide(L)'
;MPNAEESILEQVEQYLKKMKVQADEIKRKENELNDKEKKLTQWESRLSETEKSLKDLETYLKQKEKEIEDNASKLKTLEEDLRSKAKSIDDMQAKLKESIENLGKYEEQFSSYLKTIEDYLNNIKRNEDLIRNILNDYSSKRTEMENLSAAIKNIIGSIEGLKGTGVESAKIEIKESNVKPVEIEAKEIELPKKPETEELIPCPNCGTLISKDAIMCYACGYVLHPELLEEESKKK
;
A
#
# COMPACT_ATOMS: atom_id res chain seq x y z
N MET A 1 -64.05 -85.98 98.92
CA MET A 1 -63.94 -84.69 98.21
C MET A 1 -62.46 -84.28 98.16
N PRO A 2 -61.75 -84.61 97.08
CA PRO A 2 -60.55 -83.89 96.66
C PRO A 2 -60.62 -83.64 95.13
N ASN A 3 -60.72 -82.40 94.64
CA ASN A 3 -60.55 -82.11 93.19
C ASN A 3 -60.62 -80.62 92.77
N ALA A 4 -61.00 -79.70 93.67
CA ALA A 4 -61.14 -78.29 93.30
C ALA A 4 -59.80 -77.51 93.36
N GLU A 5 -58.91 -77.88 94.29
CA GLU A 5 -57.62 -77.21 94.49
C GLU A 5 -56.58 -77.61 93.43
N GLU A 6 -56.62 -78.86 92.94
CA GLU A 6 -55.75 -79.36 91.85
C GLU A 6 -56.04 -78.65 90.51
N SER A 7 -57.31 -78.32 90.23
CA SER A 7 -57.74 -77.62 89.00
C SER A 7 -57.28 -76.16 88.95
N ILE A 8 -57.19 -75.49 90.11
CA ILE A 8 -56.72 -74.11 90.21
C ILE A 8 -55.20 -74.04 90.05
N LEU A 9 -54.48 -74.99 90.65
CA LEU A 9 -53.02 -75.12 90.51
C LEU A 9 -52.62 -75.31 89.04
N GLU A 10 -53.31 -76.17 88.31
CA GLU A 10 -53.02 -76.45 86.90
C GLU A 10 -53.30 -75.25 85.98
N GLN A 11 -54.33 -74.46 86.28
CA GLN A 11 -54.57 -73.17 85.59
C GLN A 11 -53.46 -72.16 85.87
N VAL A 12 -53.05 -72.01 87.13
CA VAL A 12 -51.96 -71.09 87.53
C VAL A 12 -50.65 -71.48 86.83
N GLU A 13 -50.31 -72.76 86.76
CA GLU A 13 -49.14 -73.25 86.01
C GLU A 13 -49.23 -72.93 84.51
N GLN A 14 -50.41 -73.09 83.92
CA GLN A 14 -50.64 -72.77 82.51
C GLN A 14 -50.47 -71.26 82.23
N TYR A 15 -50.96 -70.40 83.13
CA TYR A 15 -50.75 -68.96 83.07
C TYR A 15 -49.28 -68.58 83.23
N LEU A 16 -48.56 -69.19 84.18
CA LEU A 16 -47.12 -68.98 84.35
C LEU A 16 -46.34 -69.35 83.08
N LYS A 17 -46.71 -70.45 82.42
CA LYS A 17 -46.08 -70.86 81.15
C LYS A 17 -46.35 -69.86 80.02
N LYS A 18 -47.58 -69.36 79.90
CA LYS A 18 -47.93 -68.30 78.93
C LYS A 18 -47.19 -67.00 79.21
N MET A 19 -47.11 -66.57 80.47
CA MET A 19 -46.35 -65.37 80.86
C MET A 19 -44.87 -65.51 80.53
N LYS A 20 -44.27 -66.70 80.72
CA LYS A 20 -42.88 -66.96 80.35
C LYS A 20 -42.65 -66.83 78.83
N VAL A 21 -43.52 -67.42 78.01
CA VAL A 21 -43.44 -67.30 76.55
C VAL A 21 -43.58 -65.83 76.12
N GLN A 22 -44.51 -65.08 76.72
CA GLN A 22 -44.68 -63.66 76.44
C GLN A 22 -43.45 -62.84 76.85
N ALA A 23 -42.82 -63.15 77.99
CA ALA A 23 -41.59 -62.48 78.42
C ALA A 23 -40.43 -62.73 77.44
N ASP A 24 -40.26 -63.98 76.97
CA ASP A 24 -39.24 -64.32 75.97
C ASP A 24 -39.51 -63.62 74.62
N GLU A 25 -40.78 -63.53 74.20
CA GLU A 25 -41.16 -62.83 72.96
C GLU A 25 -40.94 -61.31 73.07
N ILE A 26 -41.26 -60.70 74.21
CA ILE A 26 -40.98 -59.29 74.51
C ILE A 26 -39.47 -59.04 74.43
N LYS A 27 -38.67 -59.89 75.07
CA LYS A 27 -37.21 -59.77 75.06
C LYS A 27 -36.64 -59.88 73.64
N ARG A 28 -37.21 -60.76 72.80
CA ARG A 28 -36.82 -60.86 71.40
C ARG A 28 -37.15 -59.58 70.63
N LYS A 29 -38.36 -59.04 70.78
CA LYS A 29 -38.78 -57.78 70.13
C LYS A 29 -37.96 -56.58 70.61
N GLU A 30 -37.60 -56.54 71.89
CA GLU A 30 -36.71 -55.52 72.46
C GLU A 30 -35.33 -55.53 71.79
N ASN A 31 -34.74 -56.71 71.61
CA ASN A 31 -33.47 -56.84 70.88
C ASN A 31 -33.60 -56.43 69.41
N GLU A 32 -34.67 -56.87 68.72
CA GLU A 32 -34.92 -56.48 67.33
C GLU A 32 -35.11 -54.96 67.17
N LEU A 33 -35.78 -54.31 68.13
CA LEU A 33 -35.95 -52.85 68.16
C LEU A 33 -34.61 -52.14 68.38
N ASN A 34 -33.81 -52.61 69.34
CA ASN A 34 -32.49 -52.04 69.61
C ASN A 34 -31.55 -52.15 68.39
N ASP A 35 -31.60 -53.27 67.65
CA ASP A 35 -30.83 -53.42 66.42
C ASP A 35 -31.31 -52.49 65.29
N LYS A 36 -32.63 -52.25 65.20
CA LYS A 36 -33.18 -51.26 64.26
C LYS A 36 -32.79 -49.83 64.63
N GLU A 37 -32.80 -49.49 65.92
CA GLU A 37 -32.39 -48.17 66.42
C GLU A 37 -30.90 -47.89 66.13
N LYS A 38 -30.03 -48.87 66.35
CA LYS A 38 -28.61 -48.77 65.96
C LYS A 38 -28.41 -48.59 64.46
N LYS A 39 -29.21 -49.27 63.63
CA LYS A 39 -29.15 -49.05 62.17
C LYS A 39 -29.62 -47.65 61.83
N LEU A 40 -30.75 -47.20 62.39
CA LEU A 40 -31.33 -45.89 62.09
C LEU A 40 -30.32 -44.76 62.37
N THR A 41 -29.68 -44.79 63.54
CA THR A 41 -28.63 -43.82 63.91
C THR A 41 -27.42 -43.85 62.96
N GLN A 42 -27.01 -45.02 62.47
CA GLN A 42 -25.96 -45.11 61.44
C GLN A 42 -26.42 -44.50 60.10
N TRP A 43 -27.66 -44.75 59.68
CA TRP A 43 -28.20 -44.16 58.45
C TRP A 43 -28.30 -42.63 58.56
N GLU A 44 -28.73 -42.10 59.70
CA GLU A 44 -28.79 -40.67 59.98
C GLU A 44 -27.40 -40.01 59.89
N SER A 45 -26.37 -40.63 60.48
CA SER A 45 -24.99 -40.14 60.38
C SER A 45 -24.52 -40.09 58.93
N ARG A 46 -24.73 -41.17 58.18
CA ARG A 46 -24.33 -41.25 56.76
C ARG A 46 -25.07 -40.23 55.90
N LEU A 47 -26.37 -40.04 56.15
CA LEU A 47 -27.16 -39.04 55.45
C LEU A 47 -26.60 -37.64 55.70
N SER A 48 -26.32 -37.30 56.97
CA SER A 48 -25.73 -36.02 57.33
C SER A 48 -24.37 -35.77 56.67
N GLU A 49 -23.52 -36.78 56.58
CA GLU A 49 -22.23 -36.70 55.87
C GLU A 49 -22.42 -36.46 54.37
N THR A 50 -23.35 -37.19 53.74
CA THR A 50 -23.65 -36.99 52.31
C THR A 50 -24.24 -35.61 52.03
N GLU A 51 -25.09 -35.07 52.90
CA GLU A 51 -25.63 -33.72 52.78
C GLU A 51 -24.54 -32.65 52.86
N LYS A 52 -23.56 -32.82 53.76
CA LYS A 52 -22.39 -31.92 53.84
C LYS A 52 -21.57 -31.97 52.56
N SER A 53 -21.23 -33.18 52.09
CA SER A 53 -20.46 -33.35 50.86
C SER A 53 -21.17 -32.75 49.64
N LEU A 54 -22.49 -32.84 49.56
CA LEU A 54 -23.28 -32.25 48.48
C LEU A 54 -23.23 -30.72 48.52
N LYS A 55 -23.33 -30.10 49.71
CA LYS A 55 -23.20 -28.64 49.86
C LYS A 55 -21.81 -28.13 49.46
N ASP A 56 -20.77 -28.89 49.82
CA ASP A 56 -19.40 -28.54 49.45
C ASP A 56 -19.20 -28.61 47.94
N LEU A 57 -19.73 -29.67 47.30
CA LEU A 57 -19.72 -29.82 45.84
C LEU A 57 -20.52 -28.71 45.14
N GLU A 58 -21.70 -28.37 45.64
CA GLU A 58 -22.52 -27.28 45.09
C GLU A 58 -21.76 -25.94 45.15
N THR A 59 -21.08 -25.67 46.25
CA THR A 59 -20.28 -24.45 46.42
C THR A 59 -19.09 -24.43 45.46
N TYR A 60 -18.40 -25.57 45.32
CA TYR A 60 -17.30 -25.71 44.37
C TYR A 60 -17.75 -25.49 42.92
N LEU A 61 -18.89 -26.07 42.53
CA LEU A 61 -19.44 -25.91 41.19
C LEU A 61 -19.81 -24.46 40.89
N LYS A 62 -20.47 -23.76 41.83
CA LYS A 62 -20.77 -22.33 41.69
C LYS A 62 -19.51 -21.49 41.49
N GLN A 63 -18.43 -21.81 42.21
CA GLN A 63 -17.15 -21.13 42.01
C GLN A 63 -16.60 -21.39 40.60
N LYS A 64 -16.63 -22.64 40.13
CA LYS A 64 -16.15 -23.01 38.79
C LYS A 64 -16.97 -22.38 37.68
N GLU A 65 -18.28 -22.32 37.83
CA GLU A 65 -19.17 -21.61 36.90
C GLU A 65 -18.77 -20.14 36.77
N LYS A 66 -18.54 -19.46 37.89
CA LYS A 66 -18.07 -18.07 37.88
C LYS A 66 -16.71 -17.90 37.21
N GLU A 67 -15.74 -18.78 37.49
CA GLU A 67 -14.43 -18.75 36.85
C GLU A 67 -14.53 -18.94 35.33
N ILE A 68 -15.43 -19.81 34.86
CA ILE A 68 -15.69 -20.03 33.43
C ILE A 68 -16.30 -18.77 32.81
N GLU A 69 -17.25 -18.13 33.47
CA GLU A 69 -17.88 -16.88 33.00
C GLU A 69 -16.87 -15.73 32.89
N ASP A 70 -16.02 -15.56 33.92
CA ASP A 70 -14.94 -14.57 33.92
C ASP A 70 -13.93 -14.84 32.78
N ASN A 71 -13.61 -16.10 32.50
CA ASN A 71 -12.71 -16.43 31.40
C ASN A 71 -13.36 -16.22 30.02
N ALA A 72 -14.65 -16.52 29.87
CA ALA A 72 -15.39 -16.27 28.65
C ALA A 72 -15.44 -14.77 28.30
N SER A 73 -15.66 -13.92 29.31
CA SER A 73 -15.64 -12.46 29.10
C SER A 73 -14.26 -11.94 28.70
N LYS A 74 -13.19 -12.41 29.35
CA LYS A 74 -11.80 -12.08 28.96
C LYS A 74 -11.46 -12.52 27.54
N LEU A 75 -11.87 -13.73 27.15
CA LEU A 75 -11.66 -14.23 25.79
C LEU A 75 -12.35 -13.35 24.75
N LYS A 76 -13.59 -12.92 25.03
CA LYS A 76 -14.32 -12.01 24.16
C LYS A 76 -13.59 -10.68 23.96
N THR A 77 -13.08 -10.08 25.03
CA THR A 77 -12.30 -8.83 24.93
C THR A 77 -11.01 -9.02 24.13
N LEU A 78 -10.31 -10.14 24.33
CA LEU A 78 -9.11 -10.47 23.56
C LEU A 78 -9.43 -10.66 22.07
N GLU A 79 -10.56 -11.30 21.75
CA GLU A 79 -11.01 -11.47 20.37
C GLU A 79 -11.29 -10.12 19.68
N GLU A 80 -11.95 -9.20 20.39
CA GLU A 80 -12.22 -7.84 19.90
C GLU A 80 -10.91 -7.04 19.68
N ASP A 81 -9.95 -7.12 20.61
CA ASP A 81 -8.63 -6.48 20.46
C ASP A 81 -7.86 -7.05 19.26
N LEU A 82 -7.80 -8.38 19.12
CA LEU A 82 -7.14 -9.03 17.98
C LEU A 82 -7.78 -8.63 16.66
N ARG A 83 -9.11 -8.53 16.60
CA ARG A 83 -9.82 -8.07 15.41
C ARG A 83 -9.47 -6.63 15.05
N SER A 84 -9.34 -5.76 16.05
CA SER A 84 -8.96 -4.36 15.83
C SER A 84 -7.53 -4.23 15.30
N LYS A 85 -6.60 -5.01 15.86
CA LYS A 85 -5.20 -5.07 15.41
C LYS A 85 -5.07 -5.62 14.00
N ALA A 86 -5.82 -6.68 13.67
CA ALA A 86 -5.87 -7.22 12.30
C ALA A 86 -6.30 -6.15 11.29
N LYS A 87 -7.38 -5.41 11.58
CA LYS A 87 -7.83 -4.32 10.71
C LYS A 87 -6.77 -3.23 10.54
N SER A 88 -6.07 -2.85 11.62
CA SER A 88 -5.00 -1.86 11.53
C SER A 88 -3.82 -2.35 10.66
N ILE A 89 -3.51 -3.64 10.68
CA ILE A 89 -2.50 -4.24 9.81
C ILE A 89 -2.94 -4.15 8.36
N ASP A 90 -4.19 -4.49 8.05
CA ASP A 90 -4.74 -4.39 6.70
C ASP A 90 -4.68 -2.94 6.17
N ASP A 91 -5.06 -1.96 7.01
CA ASP A 91 -4.99 -0.54 6.66
C ASP A 91 -3.54 -0.08 6.37
N MET A 92 -2.56 -0.57 7.15
CA MET A 92 -1.15 -0.28 6.91
C MET A 92 -0.63 -0.94 5.63
N GLN A 93 -1.03 -2.18 5.35
CA GLN A 93 -0.68 -2.89 4.12
C GLN A 93 -1.21 -2.16 2.89
N ALA A 94 -2.44 -1.64 2.94
CA ALA A 94 -3.03 -0.86 1.86
C ALA A 94 -2.21 0.41 1.57
N LYS A 95 -1.85 1.18 2.62
CA LYS A 95 -1.02 2.38 2.49
C LYS A 95 0.37 2.08 1.95
N LEU A 96 0.97 0.97 2.39
CA LEU A 96 2.28 0.55 1.90
C LEU A 96 2.22 0.19 0.42
N LYS A 97 1.18 -0.52 -0.02
CA LYS A 97 0.95 -0.86 -1.42
C LYS A 97 0.82 0.39 -2.29
N GLU A 98 0.01 1.36 -1.86
CA GLU A 98 -0.14 2.64 -2.56
C GLU A 98 1.19 3.40 -2.67
N SER A 99 1.98 3.40 -1.59
CA SER A 99 3.30 4.05 -1.58
C SER A 99 4.27 3.38 -2.57
N ILE A 100 4.26 2.04 -2.65
CA ILE A 100 5.07 1.28 -3.62
C ILE A 100 4.65 1.61 -5.06
N GLU A 101 3.35 1.64 -5.34
CA GLU A 101 2.84 2.00 -6.67
C GLU A 101 3.25 3.42 -7.07
N ASN A 102 3.20 4.38 -6.14
CA ASN A 102 3.65 5.74 -6.40
C ASN A 102 5.17 5.83 -6.63
N LEU A 103 5.97 5.08 -5.86
CA LEU A 103 7.42 5.00 -6.11
C LEU A 103 7.73 4.42 -7.50
N GLY A 104 6.99 3.40 -7.95
CA GLY A 104 7.11 2.87 -9.31
C GLY A 104 6.84 3.93 -10.39
N LYS A 105 5.80 4.75 -10.22
CA LYS A 105 5.52 5.88 -11.14
C LYS A 105 6.65 6.90 -11.17
N TYR A 106 7.26 7.21 -10.02
CA TYR A 106 8.39 8.13 -9.97
C TYR A 106 9.64 7.53 -10.65
N GLU A 107 9.89 6.24 -10.46
CA GLU A 107 10.99 5.53 -11.13
C GLU A 107 10.86 5.59 -12.66
N GLU A 108 9.66 5.32 -13.18
CA GLU A 108 9.36 5.44 -14.62
C GLU A 108 9.57 6.88 -15.12
N GLN A 109 9.10 7.88 -14.38
CA GLN A 109 9.33 9.29 -14.71
C GLN A 109 10.82 9.62 -14.76
N PHE A 110 11.60 9.24 -13.74
CA PHE A 110 13.04 9.47 -13.72
C PHE A 110 13.75 8.76 -14.87
N SER A 111 13.34 7.54 -15.23
CA SER A 111 13.87 6.84 -16.40
C SER A 111 13.62 7.61 -17.70
N SER A 112 12.45 8.24 -17.85
CA SER A 112 12.13 9.05 -19.03
C SER A 112 12.98 10.33 -19.11
N TYR A 113 13.22 10.98 -17.97
CA TYR A 113 14.07 12.17 -17.90
C TYR A 113 15.54 11.83 -18.19
N LEU A 114 16.04 10.71 -17.69
CA LEU A 114 17.40 10.24 -17.99
C LEU A 114 17.60 10.04 -19.50
N LYS A 115 16.67 9.35 -20.16
CA LYS A 115 16.73 9.16 -21.62
C LYS A 115 16.74 10.48 -22.39
N THR A 116 15.89 11.43 -21.96
CA THR A 116 15.82 12.76 -22.57
C THR A 116 17.14 13.52 -22.43
N ILE A 117 17.78 13.43 -21.26
CA ILE A 117 19.10 14.04 -21.00
C ILE A 117 20.18 13.38 -21.88
N GLU A 118 20.17 12.06 -22.01
CA GLU A 118 21.07 11.34 -22.91
C GLU A 118 20.93 11.80 -24.37
N ASP A 119 19.68 11.98 -24.84
CA ASP A 119 19.41 12.51 -26.18
C ASP A 119 19.96 13.93 -26.36
N TYR A 120 19.79 14.81 -25.38
CA TYR A 120 20.38 16.15 -25.40
C TYR A 120 21.91 16.13 -25.42
N LEU A 121 22.55 15.28 -24.61
CA LEU A 121 24.01 15.10 -24.61
C LEU A 121 24.53 14.65 -25.97
N ASN A 122 23.83 13.69 -26.59
CA ASN A 122 24.17 13.21 -27.93
C ASN A 122 24.07 14.32 -28.98
N ASN A 123 23.04 15.18 -28.91
CA ASN A 123 22.89 16.32 -29.82
C ASN A 123 23.97 17.38 -29.60
N ILE A 124 24.32 17.69 -28.35
CA ILE A 124 25.40 18.63 -28.04
C ILE A 124 26.73 18.12 -28.60
N LYS A 125 27.03 16.83 -28.46
CA LYS A 125 28.25 16.21 -29.00
C LYS A 125 28.32 16.32 -30.52
N ARG A 126 27.21 16.06 -31.23
CA ARG A 126 27.14 16.26 -32.68
C ARG A 126 27.41 17.71 -33.08
N ASN A 127 26.82 18.66 -32.35
CA ASN A 127 27.03 20.08 -32.60
C ASN A 127 28.49 20.49 -32.34
N GLU A 128 29.12 19.98 -31.29
CA GLU A 128 30.53 20.19 -31.00
C GLU A 128 31.42 19.72 -32.17
N ASP A 129 31.15 18.52 -32.70
CA ASP A 129 31.87 17.98 -33.85
C ASP A 129 31.68 18.82 -35.11
N LEU A 130 30.47 19.30 -35.38
CA LEU A 130 30.19 20.22 -36.49
C LEU A 130 30.98 21.53 -36.37
N ILE A 131 30.98 22.14 -35.17
CA ILE A 131 31.72 23.39 -34.91
C ILE A 131 33.21 23.15 -35.09
N ARG A 132 33.75 22.04 -34.58
CA ARG A 132 35.16 21.65 -34.76
C ARG A 132 35.53 21.56 -36.24
N ASN A 133 34.69 20.92 -37.05
CA ASN A 133 34.93 20.81 -38.49
C ASN A 133 34.92 22.19 -39.19
N ILE A 134 33.92 23.02 -38.90
CA ILE A 134 33.84 24.39 -39.45
C ILE A 134 35.07 25.23 -39.06
N LEU A 135 35.55 25.11 -37.81
CA LEU A 135 36.75 25.81 -37.36
C LEU A 135 38.01 25.36 -38.12
N ASN A 136 38.15 24.05 -38.36
CA ASN A 136 39.27 23.50 -39.14
C ASN A 136 39.23 23.99 -40.60
N ASP A 137 38.05 24.00 -41.22
CA ASP A 137 37.84 24.49 -42.59
C ASP A 137 38.18 25.98 -42.68
N TYR A 138 37.69 26.79 -41.73
CA TYR A 138 37.97 28.21 -41.66
C TYR A 138 39.48 28.48 -41.49
N SER A 139 40.15 27.73 -40.61
CA SER A 139 41.60 27.82 -40.42
C SER A 139 42.37 27.53 -41.71
N SER A 140 41.97 26.48 -42.42
CA SER A 140 42.60 26.09 -43.69
C SER A 140 42.43 27.19 -44.75
N LYS A 141 41.20 27.72 -44.89
CA LYS A 141 40.91 28.82 -45.81
C LYS A 141 41.65 30.10 -45.46
N ARG A 142 41.82 30.38 -44.17
CA ARG A 142 42.62 31.51 -43.70
C ARG A 142 44.08 31.37 -44.13
N THR A 143 44.70 30.20 -43.97
CA THR A 143 46.08 29.95 -44.43
C THR A 143 46.21 30.09 -45.95
N GLU A 144 45.24 29.57 -46.73
CA GLU A 144 45.20 29.79 -48.19
C GLU A 144 45.16 31.29 -48.53
N MET A 145 44.32 32.07 -47.85
CA MET A 145 44.23 33.52 -48.04
C MET A 145 45.52 34.26 -47.66
N GLU A 146 46.20 33.85 -46.58
CA GLU A 146 47.50 34.41 -46.18
C GLU A 146 48.57 34.12 -47.25
N ASN A 147 48.60 32.90 -47.80
CA ASN A 147 49.50 32.52 -48.89
C ASN A 147 49.22 33.31 -50.18
N LEU A 148 47.94 33.45 -50.55
CA LEU A 148 47.54 34.27 -51.70
C LEU A 148 47.92 35.75 -51.50
N SER A 149 47.72 36.29 -50.31
CA SER A 149 48.13 37.65 -49.97
C SER A 149 49.65 37.85 -50.12
N ALA A 150 50.45 36.89 -49.64
CA ALA A 150 51.90 36.90 -49.81
C ALA A 150 52.29 36.84 -51.30
N ALA A 151 51.65 35.97 -52.08
CA ALA A 151 51.88 35.87 -53.53
C ALA A 151 51.55 37.19 -54.25
N ILE A 152 50.42 37.82 -53.93
CA ILE A 152 50.04 39.13 -54.47
C ILE A 152 51.09 40.19 -54.11
N LYS A 153 51.57 40.24 -52.85
CA LYS A 153 52.63 41.18 -52.44
C LYS A 153 53.91 41.00 -53.26
N ASN A 154 54.32 39.75 -53.51
CA ASN A 154 55.49 39.46 -54.35
C ASN A 154 55.30 39.90 -55.80
N ILE A 155 54.11 39.68 -56.37
CA ILE A 155 53.76 40.13 -57.73
C ILE A 155 53.78 41.66 -57.80
N ILE A 156 53.19 42.36 -56.84
CA ILE A 156 53.20 43.82 -56.76
C ILE A 156 54.64 44.35 -56.76
N GLY A 157 55.51 43.81 -55.89
CA GLY A 157 56.92 44.20 -55.85
C GLY A 157 57.65 43.93 -57.18
N SER A 158 57.31 42.83 -57.87
CA SER A 158 57.86 42.52 -59.19
C SER A 158 57.41 43.53 -60.26
N ILE A 159 56.14 43.95 -60.25
CA ILE A 159 55.59 44.96 -61.16
C ILE A 159 56.22 46.34 -60.89
N GLU A 160 56.42 46.70 -59.62
CA GLU A 160 57.12 47.93 -59.24
C GLU A 160 58.56 47.94 -59.75
N GLY A 161 59.26 46.81 -59.67
CA GLY A 161 60.59 46.63 -60.26
C GLY A 161 60.61 46.78 -61.78
N LEU A 162 59.59 46.26 -62.48
CA LEU A 162 59.47 46.38 -63.95
C LEU A 162 59.18 47.83 -64.41
N LYS A 163 58.52 48.66 -63.61
CA LYS A 163 58.33 50.09 -63.92
C LYS A 163 59.64 50.90 -63.87
N GLY A 164 60.70 50.38 -63.25
CA GLY A 164 62.04 50.97 -63.25
C GLY A 164 62.84 50.73 -64.55
N THR A 165 62.38 49.82 -65.40
CA THR A 165 62.95 49.55 -66.74
C THR A 165 61.91 49.89 -67.79
N GLY A 166 62.09 51.00 -68.51
CA GLY A 166 61.10 51.54 -69.44
C GLY A 166 60.59 50.53 -70.47
N VAL A 167 59.38 50.01 -70.24
CA VAL A 167 58.59 49.26 -71.22
C VAL A 167 57.19 49.87 -71.24
N GLU A 168 56.80 50.41 -72.39
CA GLU A 168 55.48 50.98 -72.66
C GLU A 168 54.36 49.95 -72.50
N SER A 169 53.28 50.40 -71.87
CA SER A 169 52.09 49.61 -71.54
C SER A 169 51.27 49.22 -72.78
N ALA A 170 51.10 47.92 -73.02
CA ALA A 170 50.05 47.39 -73.90
C ALA A 170 48.73 47.27 -73.14
N LYS A 171 47.68 47.89 -73.69
CA LYS A 171 46.31 47.94 -73.16
C LYS A 171 45.65 46.56 -73.31
N ILE A 172 45.27 45.92 -72.21
CA ILE A 172 44.49 44.67 -72.22
C ILE A 172 43.06 44.99 -71.77
N GLU A 173 42.10 44.75 -72.67
CA GLU A 173 40.67 44.85 -72.40
C GLU A 173 40.16 43.60 -71.68
N ILE A 174 39.57 43.79 -70.50
CA ILE A 174 38.87 42.75 -69.74
C ILE A 174 37.41 42.76 -70.18
N LYS A 175 36.93 41.66 -70.79
CA LYS A 175 35.51 41.46 -71.09
C LYS A 175 34.78 41.02 -69.82
N GLU A 176 33.83 41.83 -69.38
CA GLU A 176 32.89 41.49 -68.32
C GLU A 176 32.13 40.21 -68.66
N SER A 177 32.27 39.18 -67.83
CA SER A 177 31.41 38.00 -67.87
C SER A 177 30.12 38.31 -67.13
N ASN A 178 29.02 38.38 -67.89
CA ASN A 178 27.64 38.53 -67.44
C ASN A 178 27.28 37.50 -66.33
N VAL A 179 27.13 37.97 -65.09
CA VAL A 179 26.42 37.21 -64.05
C VAL A 179 25.00 37.77 -63.97
N LYS A 180 24.01 36.95 -64.36
CA LYS A 180 22.60 37.32 -64.19
C LYS A 180 22.28 37.44 -62.70
N PRO A 181 21.57 38.50 -62.26
CA PRO A 181 21.05 38.58 -60.90
C PRO A 181 20.07 37.44 -60.66
N VAL A 182 20.26 36.70 -59.56
CA VAL A 182 19.26 35.75 -59.07
C VAL A 182 18.22 36.55 -58.28
N GLU A 183 16.99 36.62 -58.79
CA GLU A 183 15.84 37.17 -58.07
C GLU A 183 15.43 36.18 -56.97
N ILE A 184 15.44 36.66 -55.72
CA ILE A 184 14.90 35.92 -54.57
C ILE A 184 13.48 36.43 -54.36
N GLU A 185 12.47 35.61 -54.67
CA GLU A 185 11.08 35.91 -54.34
C GLU A 185 10.90 35.89 -52.82
N ALA A 186 10.67 37.07 -52.25
CA ALA A 186 10.23 37.23 -50.87
C ALA A 186 8.77 36.77 -50.74
N LYS A 187 8.56 35.56 -50.22
CA LYS A 187 7.24 35.13 -49.75
C LYS A 187 6.96 35.82 -48.41
N GLU A 188 5.99 36.72 -48.41
CA GLU A 188 5.41 37.31 -47.20
C GLU A 188 4.85 36.20 -46.30
N ILE A 189 5.36 36.12 -45.08
CA ILE A 189 4.76 35.33 -44.00
C ILE A 189 3.75 36.25 -43.32
N GLU A 190 2.47 36.02 -43.55
CA GLU A 190 1.40 36.66 -42.81
C GLU A 190 1.49 36.25 -41.33
N LEU A 191 1.82 37.20 -40.45
CA LEU A 191 1.66 37.02 -39.00
C LEU A 191 0.16 37.10 -38.67
N PRO A 192 -0.46 36.04 -38.12
CA PRO A 192 -1.79 36.15 -37.58
C PRO A 192 -1.79 37.05 -36.34
N LYS A 193 -2.78 37.94 -36.30
CA LYS A 193 -3.04 38.95 -35.28
C LYS A 193 -3.14 38.33 -33.88
N LYS A 194 -2.53 39.02 -32.91
CA LYS A 194 -2.57 38.76 -31.47
C LYS A 194 -4.02 38.81 -30.94
N PRO A 195 -4.58 37.72 -30.38
CA PRO A 195 -5.77 37.79 -29.57
C PRO A 195 -5.42 38.21 -28.14
N GLU A 196 -6.40 38.85 -27.52
CA GLU A 196 -6.35 39.54 -26.25
C GLU A 196 -6.24 38.54 -25.08
N THR A 197 -5.33 38.84 -24.15
CA THR A 197 -5.22 38.32 -22.77
C THR A 197 -5.71 36.88 -22.56
N GLU A 198 -4.85 35.91 -22.90
CA GLU A 198 -5.05 34.52 -22.50
C GLU A 198 -4.92 34.40 -20.98
N GLU A 199 -6.03 34.13 -20.29
CA GLU A 199 -6.01 33.67 -18.89
C GLU A 199 -5.28 32.32 -18.85
N LEU A 200 -4.03 32.35 -18.40
CA LEU A 200 -3.22 31.15 -18.20
C LEU A 200 -3.54 30.54 -16.83
N ILE A 201 -3.89 29.26 -16.83
CA ILE A 201 -4.08 28.46 -15.61
C ILE A 201 -2.94 27.44 -15.48
N PRO A 202 -2.48 27.11 -14.26
CA PRO A 202 -1.52 26.03 -14.08
C PRO A 202 -2.21 24.67 -14.25
N CYS A 203 -1.62 23.78 -15.04
CA CYS A 203 -2.09 22.40 -15.18
C CYS A 203 -2.08 21.70 -13.81
N PRO A 204 -3.17 21.04 -13.38
CA PRO A 204 -3.25 20.39 -12.07
C PRO A 204 -2.31 19.18 -11.95
N ASN A 205 -1.85 18.59 -13.07
CA ASN A 205 -0.99 17.41 -13.06
C ASN A 205 0.51 17.75 -13.03
N CYS A 206 0.95 18.75 -13.80
CA CYS A 206 2.38 19.08 -13.94
C CYS A 206 2.74 20.54 -13.64
N GLY A 207 1.76 21.40 -13.31
CA GLY A 207 1.98 22.81 -12.97
C GLY A 207 2.32 23.72 -14.14
N THR A 208 2.46 23.20 -15.36
CA THR A 208 2.72 24.00 -16.56
C THR A 208 1.59 24.99 -16.82
N LEU A 209 1.93 26.27 -17.04
CA LEU A 209 0.95 27.29 -17.43
C LEU A 209 0.43 27.02 -18.83
N ILE A 210 -0.87 26.88 -18.93
CA ILE A 210 -1.61 26.56 -20.16
C ILE A 210 -2.80 27.51 -20.29
N SER A 211 -3.24 27.76 -21.52
CA SER A 211 -4.43 28.58 -21.76
C SER A 211 -5.66 27.87 -21.18
N LYS A 212 -6.58 28.62 -20.57
CA LYS A 212 -7.81 28.09 -19.94
C LYS A 212 -8.65 27.21 -20.86
N ASP A 213 -8.60 27.47 -22.17
CA ASP A 213 -9.35 26.72 -23.19
C ASP A 213 -8.60 25.48 -23.70
N ALA A 214 -7.43 25.16 -23.14
CA ALA A 214 -6.69 23.97 -23.53
C ALA A 214 -7.46 22.71 -23.14
N ILE A 215 -7.83 21.89 -24.13
CA ILE A 215 -8.50 20.60 -23.91
C ILE A 215 -7.53 19.61 -23.25
N MET A 216 -6.24 19.69 -23.60
CA MET A 216 -5.19 18.86 -23.02
C MET A 216 -3.91 19.65 -22.78
N CYS A 217 -3.18 19.30 -21.72
CA CYS A 217 -1.88 19.88 -21.41
C CYS A 217 -0.84 19.42 -22.43
N TYR A 218 -0.23 20.35 -23.15
CA TYR A 218 0.81 20.03 -24.14
C TYR A 218 2.07 19.40 -23.51
N ALA A 219 2.32 19.64 -22.22
CA ALA A 219 3.53 19.17 -21.54
C ALA A 219 3.38 17.74 -20.98
N CYS A 220 2.22 17.40 -20.40
CA CYS A 220 2.01 16.09 -19.76
C CYS A 220 0.85 15.27 -20.33
N GLY A 221 0.12 15.78 -21.32
CA GLY A 221 -1.00 15.10 -21.95
C GLY A 221 -2.29 15.04 -21.13
N TYR A 222 -2.32 15.65 -19.94
CA TYR A 222 -3.50 15.64 -19.07
C TYR A 222 -4.70 16.37 -19.72
N VAL A 223 -5.84 15.68 -19.86
CA VAL A 223 -7.07 16.25 -20.42
C VAL A 223 -7.79 17.07 -19.35
N LEU A 224 -7.99 18.35 -19.60
CA LEU A 224 -8.50 19.31 -18.60
C LEU A 224 -10.01 19.45 -18.66
N HIS A 225 -10.58 19.34 -19.86
CA HIS A 225 -12.02 19.44 -20.12
C HIS A 225 -12.51 18.21 -20.92
N PRO A 226 -12.77 17.07 -20.24
CA PRO A 226 -13.20 15.83 -20.90
C PRO A 226 -14.55 15.97 -21.62
N GLU A 227 -15.40 16.88 -21.14
CA GLU A 227 -16.76 17.13 -21.64
C GLU A 227 -16.78 17.62 -23.10
N LEU A 228 -15.74 18.33 -23.55
CA LEU A 228 -15.63 18.86 -24.91
C LEU A 228 -15.27 17.80 -25.96
N LEU A 229 -14.72 16.65 -25.54
CA LEU A 229 -14.41 15.53 -26.43
C LEU A 229 -15.66 14.71 -26.81
N GLU A 230 -16.70 14.77 -26.00
CA GLU A 230 -17.97 14.06 -26.24
C GLU A 230 -18.89 14.80 -27.23
N GLU A 231 -18.72 16.11 -27.42
CA GLU A 231 -19.53 16.88 -28.38
C GLU A 231 -19.07 16.72 -29.83
N GLU A 232 -17.78 16.49 -30.08
CA GLU A 232 -17.25 16.25 -31.44
C GLU A 232 -17.58 14.86 -31.98
N SER A 233 -17.74 13.87 -31.08
CA SER A 233 -18.09 12.50 -31.44
C SER A 233 -19.57 12.31 -31.78
N LYS A 234 -20.44 13.29 -31.47
CA LYS A 234 -21.86 13.33 -31.88
C LYS A 234 -22.14 14.10 -33.17
N LYS A 235 -21.13 14.74 -33.77
CA LYS A 235 -21.25 15.51 -35.03
C LYS A 235 -20.71 14.77 -36.26
N LYS A 236 -20.35 13.48 -36.14
CA LYS A 236 -19.97 12.60 -37.26
C LYS A 236 -21.04 11.58 -37.57
#